data_AF-A0AAU6D8F6-F1
#
_entry.id   AF-A0AAU6D8F6-F1
#
_cell.length_a   1.000
_cell.length_b   1.000
_cell.length_c   1.000
_cell.angle_alpha   90.00
_cell.angle_beta   90.00
_cell.angle_gamma   90.00
#
_symmetry.space_group_name_H-M   'P 1'
#
loop_
_entity.id
_entity.type
_entity.pdbx_description
1 polymer ?
#
loop_
_entity_poly.entity_id
_entity_poly.type
_entity_poly.pdbx_seq_one_letter_code
_entity_poly.pdbx_strand_id
1 'polypeptide(L)'
;MEVAVDSGRALYVWGYLPKESWQRAELKLPISASGSVTVELDDPPLEAGISVAIARSNWHVLFDESSGLVRVVRDQRIPEKLVEIADDVRLGLNGTELISFWLSPEFVE
;
A
#
# COMPACT_ATOMS: atom_id res chain seq x y z
N MET A 1 6.84 3.33 0.14
CA MET A 1 6.53 2.86 1.51
C MET A 1 7.78 3.06 2.34
N GLU A 2 7.62 3.63 3.52
CA GLU A 2 8.70 3.82 4.49
C GLU A 2 8.77 2.63 5.43
N VAL A 3 9.99 2.22 5.73
CA VAL A 3 10.28 1.02 6.52
C VAL A 3 11.39 1.35 7.51
N ALA A 4 11.20 0.98 8.77
CA ALA A 4 12.24 1.06 9.78
C ALA A 4 13.37 0.07 9.46
N VAL A 5 14.59 0.58 9.25
CA VAL A 5 15.73 -0.23 8.79
C VAL A 5 16.15 -1.30 9.80
N ASP A 6 16.01 -1.01 11.09
CA ASP A 6 16.41 -1.90 12.20
C ASP A 6 15.49 -3.11 12.42
N SER A 7 14.22 -2.97 12.03
CA SER A 7 13.15 -3.91 12.38
C SER A 7 12.36 -4.40 11.17
N GLY A 8 12.55 -3.80 9.99
CA GLY A 8 11.76 -4.06 8.80
C GLY A 8 10.31 -3.61 8.93
N ARG A 9 9.93 -2.90 10.00
CA ARG A 9 8.53 -2.51 10.22
C ARG A 9 8.09 -1.49 9.18
N ALA A 10 7.00 -1.78 8.47
CA ALA A 10 6.34 -0.81 7.61
C ALA A 10 5.72 0.29 8.48
N LEU A 11 6.10 1.55 8.22
CA LEU A 11 5.71 2.70 9.03
C LEU A 11 4.59 3.50 8.36
N TYR A 12 4.78 3.85 7.09
CA TYR A 12 3.85 4.70 6.36
C TYR A 12 3.98 4.54 4.85
N VAL A 13 2.98 4.99 4.09
CA VAL A 13 3.03 5.03 2.63
C VAL A 13 3.02 6.48 2.19
N TRP A 14 4.11 6.89 1.52
CA TRP A 14 4.23 8.20 0.89
C TRP A 14 5.01 8.06 -0.42
N GLY A 15 4.90 9.09 -1.26
CA GLY A 15 5.54 9.18 -2.56
C GLY A 15 4.72 10.01 -3.54
N TYR A 16 5.23 10.12 -4.77
CA TYR A 16 4.52 10.77 -5.86
C TYR A 16 3.68 9.74 -6.63
N LEU A 17 2.37 9.99 -6.75
CA LEU A 17 1.44 9.13 -7.48
C LEU A 17 0.58 9.99 -8.45
N PRO A 18 1.05 10.24 -9.68
CA PRO A 18 0.33 11.02 -10.68
C PRO A 18 -1.05 10.44 -11.01
N LYS A 19 -2.06 11.30 -11.19
CA LYS A 19 -3.47 10.92 -11.39
C LYS A 19 -3.79 10.44 -12.82
N GLU A 20 -2.89 10.64 -13.77
CA GLU A 20 -3.09 10.34 -15.20
C GLU A 20 -3.39 8.86 -15.48
N SER A 21 -2.92 7.95 -14.62
CA SER A 21 -3.12 6.50 -14.73
C SER A 21 -4.23 5.95 -13.84
N TRP A 22 -4.93 6.82 -13.09
CA TRP A 22 -5.93 6.38 -12.11
C TRP A 22 -7.23 5.98 -12.81
N GLN A 23 -7.79 4.86 -12.39
CA GLN A 23 -9.06 4.35 -12.86
C GLN A 23 -10.13 4.68 -11.83
N ARG A 24 -11.20 5.35 -12.26
CA ARG A 24 -12.37 5.57 -11.39
C ARG A 24 -13.07 4.24 -11.11
N ALA A 25 -13.36 3.97 -9.85
CA ALA A 25 -14.09 2.79 -9.42
C ALA A 25 -14.85 3.10 -8.13
N GLU A 26 -16.02 2.47 -7.94
CA GLU A 26 -16.67 2.47 -6.64
C GLU A 26 -15.87 1.58 -5.69
N LEU A 27 -15.35 2.17 -4.62
CA LEU A 27 -14.56 1.46 -3.62
C LEU A 27 -15.30 1.46 -2.28
N LYS A 28 -15.19 0.33 -1.58
CA LYS A 28 -15.61 0.22 -0.19
C LYS A 28 -14.44 -0.33 0.59
N LEU A 29 -14.03 0.38 1.62
CA LEU A 29 -12.96 -0.07 2.48
C LEU A 29 -13.37 -1.39 3.16
N PRO A 30 -12.66 -2.50 2.94
CA PRO A 30 -12.91 -3.75 3.64
C PRO A 30 -12.58 -3.63 5.13
N ILE A 31 -13.08 -4.59 5.92
CA ILE A 31 -12.70 -4.68 7.33
C ILE A 31 -11.19 -4.92 7.43
N SER A 32 -10.51 -4.07 8.20
CA SER A 32 -9.09 -4.20 8.54
C SER A 32 -8.91 -4.45 10.03
N ALA A 33 -7.81 -5.12 10.38
CA ALA A 33 -7.33 -5.17 11.76
C ALA A 33 -6.16 -4.20 11.93
N SER A 34 -6.13 -3.45 13.04
CA SER A 34 -4.96 -2.64 13.39
C SER A 34 -3.79 -3.55 13.77
N GLY A 35 -2.59 -3.26 13.28
CA GLY A 35 -1.42 -4.11 13.52
C GLY A 35 -0.13 -3.58 12.91
N SER A 36 0.85 -4.47 12.76
CA SER A 36 2.15 -4.17 12.15
C SER A 36 2.46 -5.17 11.05
N VAL A 37 3.08 -4.69 9.98
CA VAL A 37 3.63 -5.52 8.92
C VAL A 37 5.15 -5.36 8.92
N THR A 38 5.86 -6.47 8.81
CA THR A 38 7.32 -6.50 8.68
C THR A 38 7.68 -6.86 7.24
N VAL A 39 8.63 -6.13 6.68
CA VAL A 39 9.20 -6.37 5.36
C VAL A 39 10.46 -7.21 5.54
N GLU A 40 10.49 -8.34 4.86
CA GLU A 40 11.65 -9.22 4.76
C GLU A 40 12.15 -9.17 3.30
N LEU A 41 13.47 -9.02 3.12
CA LEU A 41 14.13 -9.02 1.82
C LEU A 41 15.11 -10.18 1.77
N ASP A 42 15.21 -10.84 0.62
CA ASP A 42 16.12 -11.98 0.44
C ASP A 42 17.60 -11.52 0.46
N ASP A 43 17.96 -10.46 -0.30
CA ASP A 43 19.28 -9.76 -0.33
C ASP A 43 19.20 -8.60 -1.36
N PRO A 44 19.79 -7.40 -1.16
CA PRO A 44 20.49 -6.87 0.02
C PRO A 44 19.56 -6.58 1.21
N PRO A 45 20.10 -6.50 2.44
CA PRO A 45 19.33 -6.03 3.60
C PRO A 45 18.85 -4.59 3.40
N LEU A 46 17.88 -4.19 4.21
CA LEU A 46 17.44 -2.80 4.24
C LEU A 46 18.62 -1.91 4.67
N GLU A 47 18.84 -0.85 3.90
CA GLU A 47 19.87 0.15 4.18
C GLU A 47 19.24 1.54 4.16
N ALA A 48 19.66 2.39 5.10
CA ALA A 48 19.13 3.74 5.22
C ALA A 48 19.44 4.57 3.96
N GLY A 49 18.41 5.25 3.45
CA GLY A 49 18.52 6.06 2.23
C GLY A 49 18.45 5.26 0.93
N ILE A 50 18.29 3.94 0.98
CA ILE A 50 18.13 3.09 -0.20
C ILE A 50 16.65 2.73 -0.38
N SER A 51 16.15 2.92 -1.61
CA SER A 51 14.82 2.43 -2.00
C SER A 51 14.93 1.08 -2.71
N VAL A 52 14.11 0.12 -2.30
CA VAL A 52 13.97 -1.18 -2.97
C VAL A 52 12.63 -1.24 -3.70
N ALA A 53 12.63 -1.78 -4.92
CA ALA A 53 11.42 -1.93 -5.71
C ALA A 53 10.56 -3.07 -5.14
N ILE A 54 9.31 -2.77 -4.79
CA ILE A 54 8.31 -3.76 -4.38
C ILE A 54 7.55 -4.20 -5.63
N ALA A 55 7.63 -5.50 -5.97
CA ALA A 55 6.93 -6.13 -7.09
C ALA A 55 7.00 -5.31 -8.40
N ARG A 56 8.04 -5.58 -9.21
CA ARG A 56 8.49 -4.73 -10.34
C ARG A 56 7.46 -4.38 -11.43
N SER A 57 6.23 -4.91 -11.44
CA SER A 57 5.21 -4.54 -12.43
C SER A 57 3.76 -4.84 -12.00
N ASN A 58 2.82 -4.20 -12.72
CA ASN A 58 1.37 -4.43 -12.74
C ASN A 58 0.55 -3.87 -11.57
N TRP A 59 0.92 -2.71 -11.03
CA TRP A 59 0.06 -1.99 -10.09
C TRP A 59 -0.99 -1.18 -10.85
N HIS A 60 -2.24 -1.36 -10.48
CA HIS A 60 -3.38 -0.53 -10.90
C HIS A 60 -3.73 0.43 -9.78
N VAL A 61 -4.08 1.67 -10.12
CA VAL A 61 -4.58 2.64 -9.16
C VAL A 61 -6.07 2.83 -9.39
N LEU A 62 -6.86 2.49 -8.39
CA LEU A 62 -8.30 2.71 -8.36
C LEU A 62 -8.61 3.88 -7.44
N PHE A 63 -9.58 4.70 -7.82
CA PHE A 63 -9.99 5.87 -7.07
C PHE A 63 -11.51 5.98 -7.00
N ASP A 64 -12.04 6.13 -5.79
CA ASP A 64 -13.43 6.48 -5.56
C ASP A 64 -13.54 7.98 -5.27
N GLU A 65 -14.14 8.69 -6.22
CA GLU A 65 -14.33 10.14 -6.16
C GLU A 65 -15.28 10.57 -5.02
N SER A 66 -16.17 9.69 -4.57
CA SER A 66 -17.15 10.01 -3.53
C SER A 66 -16.58 9.97 -2.12
N SER A 67 -15.71 9.00 -1.84
CA SER A 67 -15.07 8.80 -0.53
C SER A 67 -13.64 9.33 -0.46
N GLY A 68 -13.01 9.62 -1.61
CA GLY A 68 -11.60 9.97 -1.70
C GLY A 68 -10.66 8.75 -1.60
N LEU A 69 -11.21 7.53 -1.47
CA LEU A 69 -10.43 6.32 -1.25
C LEU A 69 -9.60 5.96 -2.48
N VAL A 70 -8.33 5.65 -2.25
CA VAL A 70 -7.37 5.20 -3.27
C VAL A 70 -6.94 3.78 -2.96
N ARG A 71 -7.02 2.89 -3.94
CA ARG A 71 -6.49 1.53 -3.86
C ARG A 71 -5.43 1.31 -4.93
N VAL A 72 -4.20 1.04 -4.52
CA VAL A 72 -3.11 0.64 -5.41
C VAL A 72 -2.99 -0.88 -5.32
N VAL A 73 -3.30 -1.63 -6.38
CA VAL A 73 -3.47 -3.10 -6.33
C VAL A 73 -2.84 -3.82 -7.51
N ARG A 74 -2.22 -4.98 -7.27
CA ARG A 74 -1.60 -5.80 -8.34
C ARG A 74 -2.63 -6.59 -9.16
N ASP A 75 -3.53 -7.30 -8.48
CA ASP A 75 -4.61 -8.06 -9.12
C ASP A 75 -5.86 -7.97 -8.26
N GLN A 76 -6.93 -7.40 -8.80
CA GLN A 76 -8.19 -7.18 -8.10
C GLN A 76 -8.91 -8.49 -7.73
N ARG A 77 -8.53 -9.62 -8.35
CA ARG A 77 -9.16 -10.93 -8.16
C ARG A 77 -8.57 -11.72 -7.00
N ILE A 78 -7.39 -11.34 -6.51
CA ILE A 78 -6.72 -12.04 -5.42
C ILE A 78 -7.32 -11.58 -4.09
N PRO A 79 -7.80 -12.50 -3.23
CA PRO A 79 -8.32 -12.15 -1.93
C PRO A 79 -7.20 -11.60 -1.04
N GLU A 80 -7.52 -10.62 -0.21
CA GLU A 80 -6.55 -9.97 0.66
C GLU A 80 -7.04 -9.88 2.10
N LYS A 81 -6.08 -9.88 3.03
CA LYS A 81 -6.30 -9.48 4.41
C LYS A 81 -5.73 -8.09 4.60
N LEU A 82 -6.52 -7.18 5.15
CA LEU A 82 -6.09 -5.81 5.40
C LEU A 82 -5.54 -5.64 6.81
N VAL A 83 -4.35 -5.06 6.89
CA VAL A 83 -3.73 -4.61 8.13
C VAL A 83 -3.60 -3.09 8.08
N GLU A 84 -4.20 -2.40 9.03
CA GLU A 84 -4.01 -0.97 9.23
C GLU A 84 -2.71 -0.76 10.01
N ILE A 85 -1.72 -0.14 9.37
CA ILE A 85 -0.37 0.06 9.93
C ILE A 85 -0.16 1.47 10.49
N ALA A 86 -0.97 2.42 10.02
CA ALA A 86 -1.03 3.81 10.44
C ALA A 86 -2.42 4.37 10.07
N ASP A 87 -2.76 5.54 10.60
CA ASP A 87 -4.00 6.23 10.27
C ASP A 87 -4.12 6.37 8.74
N ASP A 88 -5.27 5.96 8.22
CA ASP A 88 -5.61 5.99 6.80
C ASP A 88 -4.71 5.19 5.85
N VAL A 89 -3.82 4.36 6.38
CA VAL A 89 -2.90 3.50 5.61
C VAL A 89 -3.10 2.04 5.96
N ARG A 90 -3.60 1.28 4.99
CA ARG A 90 -3.82 -0.16 5.12
C ARG A 90 -3.07 -0.92 4.03
N LEU A 91 -2.45 -2.03 4.43
CA LEU A 91 -1.75 -2.94 3.53
C LEU A 91 -2.61 -4.18 3.29
N GLY A 92 -2.81 -4.53 2.03
CA GLY A 92 -3.47 -5.76 1.62
C GLY A 92 -2.47 -6.86 1.35
N LEU A 93 -2.60 -7.95 2.10
CA LEU A 93 -1.72 -9.10 2.04
C LEU A 93 -2.45 -10.34 1.53
N ASN A 94 -1.80 -11.11 0.66
CA ASN A 94 -2.16 -12.49 0.35
C ASN A 94 -1.05 -13.42 0.85
N GLY A 95 -1.28 -14.06 2.00
CA GLY A 95 -0.20 -14.78 2.68
C GLY A 95 0.89 -13.82 3.13
N THR A 96 2.11 -14.01 2.60
CA THR A 96 3.28 -13.15 2.85
C THR A 96 3.46 -12.08 1.78
N GLU A 97 2.67 -12.10 0.70
CA GLU A 97 2.83 -11.16 -0.40
C GLU A 97 2.03 -9.88 -0.18
N LEU A 98 2.66 -8.74 -0.44
CA LEU A 98 1.98 -7.46 -0.56
C LEU A 98 1.29 -7.37 -1.93
N ILE A 99 -0.03 -7.19 -1.90
CA ILE A 99 -0.85 -7.15 -3.12
C ILE A 99 -1.66 -5.86 -3.27
N SER A 100 -1.89 -5.10 -2.20
CA SER A 100 -2.49 -3.78 -2.30
C SER A 100 -2.05 -2.79 -1.22
N PHE A 101 -2.28 -1.52 -1.52
CA PHE A 101 -2.32 -0.41 -0.58
C PHE A 101 -3.72 0.21 -0.65
N TRP A 102 -4.30 0.50 0.52
CA TRP A 102 -5.55 1.25 0.65
C TRP A 102 -5.25 2.53 1.43
N LEU A 103 -5.53 3.66 0.81
CA LEU A 103 -5.12 4.99 1.26
C LEU A 103 -6.33 5.93 1.27
N SER A 104 -6.50 6.71 2.33
CA SER A 104 -7.45 7.83 2.36
C SER A 104 -6.67 9.16 2.33
N PRO A 105 -6.13 9.59 1.18
CA PRO A 105 -5.36 10.83 1.12
C PRO A 105 -6.25 12.05 1.28
N GLU A 106 -5.72 13.09 1.92
CA GLU A 106 -6.29 14.43 1.84
C GLU A 106 -5.84 15.09 0.52
N PHE A 107 -6.80 15.60 -0.24
CA PHE A 107 -6.51 16.36 -1.46
C PHE A 107 -6.48 17.85 -1.11
N VAL A 108 -5.29 18.44 -1.20
CA VAL A 108 -5.08 19.89 -1.06
C VAL A 108 -5.14 20.54 -2.43
N GLU A 109 -5.92 21.63 -2.55
CA GLU A 109 -5.98 22.50 -3.75
C GLU A 109 -4.83 23.51 -3.80
#